data_AF-A0A8T3QHG5-F1
#
_entry.id   AF-A0A8T3QHG5-F1
#
_cell.length_a   1.000
_cell.length_b   1.000
_cell.length_c   1.000
_cell.angle_alpha   90.00
_cell.angle_beta   90.00
_cell.angle_gamma   90.00
#
_symmetry.space_group_name_H-M   'P 1'
#
loop_
_entity.id
_entity.type
_entity.pdbx_description
1 polymer ?
#
loop_
_entity_poly.entity_id
_entity_poly.type
_entity_poly.pdbx_seq_one_letter_code
_entity_poly.pdbx_strand_id
1 'polypeptide(L)'
;MTGATPQVQNKRKTKVGRVVSDKMDKTIVVSVERLARHPLYKRVIRLTTKFKAHDEENDAHTGDTVLIEESRPLSATKRWKLVQVVQRAGEHGNPADIVVDEAETDEAIHSAAHPGRTTAEEADRADALDDAGTDEPAGDASRAEEASA
;
A
#
# COMPACT_ATOMS: atom_id res chain seq x y z
N MET A 1 -48.94 31.32 -6.78
CA MET A 1 -48.10 30.25 -7.36
C MET A 1 -46.66 30.58 -7.01
N THR A 2 -46.01 29.80 -6.14
CA THR A 2 -44.62 30.07 -5.73
C THR A 2 -43.69 29.43 -6.75
N GLY A 3 -42.96 30.24 -7.51
CA GLY A 3 -41.93 29.78 -8.43
C GLY A 3 -40.65 29.50 -7.63
N ALA A 4 -40.22 28.24 -7.59
CA ALA A 4 -38.92 27.90 -7.03
C ALA A 4 -37.82 28.40 -7.97
N THR A 5 -37.13 29.47 -7.58
CA THR A 5 -35.92 29.93 -8.27
C THR A 5 -34.85 28.83 -8.22
N PRO A 6 -34.27 28.42 -9.36
CA PRO A 6 -33.18 27.46 -9.34
C PRO A 6 -31.96 28.10 -8.64
N GLN A 7 -31.60 27.56 -7.48
CA GLN A 7 -30.42 27.96 -6.72
C GLN A 7 -29.18 27.57 -7.52
N VAL A 8 -28.52 28.56 -8.14
CA VAL A 8 -27.23 28.38 -8.80
C VAL A 8 -26.19 28.14 -7.70
N GLN A 9 -25.79 26.89 -7.52
CA GLN A 9 -24.77 26.52 -6.55
C GLN A 9 -23.41 27.06 -7.00
N ASN A 10 -22.88 28.05 -6.30
CA ASN A 10 -21.51 28.51 -6.49
C ASN A 10 -20.55 27.36 -6.13
N LYS A 11 -19.99 26.70 -7.15
CA LYS A 11 -18.99 25.66 -6.97
C LYS A 11 -17.72 26.24 -6.34
N ARG A 12 -17.49 25.88 -5.08
CA ARG A 12 -16.27 26.23 -4.36
C ARG A 12 -15.11 25.40 -4.90
N LYS A 13 -13.88 25.93 -4.82
CA LYS A 13 -12.71 25.18 -5.29
C LYS A 13 -12.40 24.06 -4.31
N THR A 14 -12.08 22.90 -4.87
CA THR A 14 -11.72 21.71 -4.11
C THR A 14 -10.29 21.30 -4.44
N LYS A 15 -9.57 20.75 -3.46
CA LYS A 15 -8.21 20.24 -3.61
C LYS A 15 -8.08 18.90 -2.91
N VAL A 16 -7.25 18.02 -3.46
CA VAL A 16 -6.87 16.76 -2.83
C VAL A 16 -5.45 16.92 -2.31
N GLY A 17 -5.18 16.43 -1.11
CA GLY A 17 -3.84 16.46 -0.51
C GLY A 17 -3.69 15.48 0.63
N ARG A 18 -2.45 15.33 1.09
CA ARG A 18 -2.11 14.44 2.20
C ARG A 18 -2.09 15.18 3.53
N VAL A 19 -2.58 14.56 4.59
CA VAL A 19 -2.48 15.09 5.95
C VAL A 19 -1.05 14.94 6.46
N VAL A 20 -0.42 16.06 6.82
CA VAL A 20 0.94 16.13 7.38
C VAL A 20 0.93 16.14 8.90
N SER A 21 -0.10 16.74 9.50
CA SER A 21 -0.21 16.86 10.95
C SER A 21 -1.67 17.06 11.35
N ASP A 22 -2.06 16.33 12.38
CA ASP A 22 -3.35 16.34 13.10
C ASP A 22 -3.22 16.82 14.56
N LYS A 23 -2.02 17.22 14.99
CA LYS A 23 -1.73 17.67 16.38
C LYS A 23 -2.57 18.82 16.94
N MET A 24 -3.36 19.51 16.12
CA MET A 24 -4.15 20.67 16.55
C MET A 24 -5.62 20.29 16.64
N ASP A 25 -6.32 20.77 17.68
CA ASP A 25 -7.75 20.52 17.80
C ASP A 25 -8.54 21.15 16.64
N LYS A 26 -9.47 20.39 16.08
CA LYS A 26 -10.37 20.76 14.98
C LYS A 26 -9.66 21.35 13.78
N THR A 27 -8.42 20.92 13.55
CA THR A 27 -7.54 21.44 12.51
C THR A 27 -6.55 20.41 12.02
N ILE A 28 -6.54 20.22 10.71
CA ILE A 28 -5.52 19.41 10.05
C ILE A 28 -4.67 20.29 9.13
N VAL A 29 -3.39 19.95 9.03
CA VAL A 29 -2.47 20.54 8.05
C VAL A 29 -2.36 19.62 6.84
N VAL A 30 -2.87 20.09 5.71
CA VAL A 30 -2.89 19.33 4.46
C VAL A 30 -1.83 19.88 3.51
N SER A 31 -0.95 19.01 3.00
CA SER A 31 -0.05 19.35 1.89
C SER A 31 -0.71 19.01 0.56
N VAL A 32 -0.90 20.03 -0.28
CA VAL A 32 -1.35 19.86 -1.66
C VAL A 32 -0.18 20.09 -2.58
N GLU A 33 0.04 19.14 -3.48
CA GLU A 33 1.04 19.24 -4.52
C GLU A 33 0.41 19.69 -5.83
N ARG A 34 1.13 20.53 -6.59
CA ARG A 34 0.79 20.87 -7.96
C ARG A 34 2.02 20.86 -8.84
N LEU A 35 1.84 20.47 -10.09
CA LEU A 35 2.88 20.59 -11.11
C LEU A 35 2.78 21.98 -11.76
N ALA A 36 3.88 22.71 -11.78
CA ALA A 36 4.00 23.98 -12.47
C ALA A 36 5.24 23.98 -13.36
N ARG A 37 5.22 24.70 -14.47
CA ARG A 37 6.41 24.90 -15.30
C ARG A 37 7.20 26.09 -14.77
N HIS A 38 8.51 25.92 -14.64
CA HIS A 38 9.38 27.06 -14.33
C HIS A 38 9.30 28.10 -15.47
N PRO A 39 9.14 29.41 -15.19
CA PRO A 39 8.84 30.41 -16.22
C PRO A 39 9.93 30.54 -17.30
N LEU A 40 11.21 30.53 -16.89
CA LEU A 40 12.35 30.63 -17.82
C LEU A 40 12.66 29.29 -18.52
N TYR A 41 12.96 28.25 -17.73
CA TYR A 41 13.46 26.97 -18.22
C TYR A 41 12.39 25.97 -18.69
N LYS A 42 11.10 26.24 -18.44
CA LYS A 42 9.95 25.39 -18.82
C LYS A 42 9.97 23.95 -18.26
N ARG A 43 10.95 23.59 -17.43
CA ARG A 43 10.99 22.33 -16.68
C ARG A 43 9.79 22.23 -15.74
N VAL A 44 9.12 21.08 -15.74
CA VAL A 44 8.02 20.78 -14.82
C VAL A 44 8.60 20.56 -13.42
N ILE A 45 8.14 21.34 -12.46
CA ILE A 45 8.53 21.28 -11.05
C ILE A 45 7.31 20.98 -10.18
N ARG A 46 7.51 20.23 -9.09
CA ARG A 46 6.50 19.99 -8.04
C ARG A 46 6.53 21.15 -7.06
N LEU A 47 5.40 21.79 -6.84
CA LEU A 47 5.21 22.82 -5.82
C LEU A 47 4.25 22.31 -4.76
N THR A 48 4.68 22.34 -3.51
CA THR A 48 3.87 21.91 -2.37
C THR A 48 3.41 23.14 -1.59
N THR A 49 2.11 23.22 -1.31
CA THR A 49 1.52 24.28 -0.46
C THR A 49 0.75 23.65 0.68
N LYS A 50 0.94 24.17 1.89
CA LYS A 50 0.25 23.68 3.09
C LYS A 50 -1.00 24.52 3.35
N PHE A 51 -2.10 23.84 3.64
CA PHE A 51 -3.38 24.46 3.98
C PHE A 51 -3.82 23.99 5.36
N LYS A 52 -4.43 24.91 6.14
CA LYS A 52 -5.10 24.54 7.39
C LYS A 52 -6.57 24.33 7.10
N ALA A 53 -7.02 23.09 7.23
CA ALA A 53 -8.42 22.73 7.05
C ALA A 53 -9.09 22.54 8.41
N HIS A 54 -10.36 22.92 8.49
CA HIS A 54 -11.22 22.66 9.62
C HIS A 54 -11.86 21.28 9.48
N ASP A 55 -11.72 20.51 10.53
CA ASP A 55 -12.39 19.24 10.78
C ASP A 55 -13.11 19.41 12.11
N GLU A 56 -14.40 19.10 12.19
CA GLU A 56 -15.17 19.24 13.44
C GLU A 56 -15.08 18.00 14.31
N GLU A 57 -14.94 16.83 13.69
CA GLU A 57 -14.98 15.52 14.34
C GLU A 57 -13.58 14.95 14.60
N ASN A 58 -12.53 15.57 14.03
CA ASN A 58 -11.14 15.09 14.09
C ASN A 58 -10.99 13.65 13.55
N ASP A 59 -11.76 13.31 12.49
CA ASP A 59 -11.74 11.97 11.86
C ASP A 59 -10.49 11.76 10.99
N ALA A 60 -9.89 12.84 10.47
CA ALA A 60 -8.73 12.72 9.60
C ALA A 60 -7.42 12.54 10.39
N HIS A 61 -6.66 11.50 10.06
CA HIS A 61 -5.39 11.17 10.70
C HIS A 61 -4.19 11.53 9.82
N THR A 62 -3.03 11.62 10.45
CA THR A 62 -1.76 11.82 9.74
C THR A 62 -1.52 10.70 8.72
N GLY A 63 -1.27 11.08 7.46
CA GLY A 63 -1.01 10.15 6.36
C GLY A 63 -2.17 9.96 5.41
N ASP A 64 -3.40 10.33 5.80
CA ASP A 64 -4.60 10.19 4.99
C ASP A 64 -4.59 11.11 3.77
N THR A 65 -5.25 10.67 2.70
CA THR A 65 -5.54 11.50 1.54
C THR A 65 -6.93 12.09 1.70
N VAL A 66 -7.01 13.42 1.72
CA VAL A 66 -8.25 14.15 2.03
C VAL A 66 -8.63 15.11 0.92
N LEU A 67 -9.94 15.25 0.73
CA LEU A 67 -10.58 16.25 -0.11
C LEU A 67 -10.92 17.47 0.74
N ILE A 68 -10.33 18.62 0.42
CA ILE A 68 -10.61 19.89 1.09
C ILE A 68 -11.31 20.87 0.15
N GLU A 69 -12.25 21.63 0.68
CA GLU A 69 -12.95 22.70 -0.06
C GLU A 69 -12.76 24.07 0.59
N GLU A 70 -12.82 25.12 -0.22
CA GLU A 70 -12.81 26.49 0.28
C GLU A 70 -14.03 26.75 1.17
N SER A 71 -13.80 27.42 2.30
CA SER A 71 -14.84 27.80 3.25
C SER A 71 -14.80 29.30 3.52
N ARG A 72 -15.82 29.80 4.22
CA ARG A 72 -15.69 31.10 4.88
C ARG A 72 -14.48 31.08 5.84
N PRO A 73 -13.88 32.23 6.14
CA PRO A 73 -12.90 32.35 7.22
C PRO A 73 -13.47 31.82 8.54
N LEU A 74 -12.89 30.75 9.07
CA LEU A 74 -13.26 30.21 10.39
C LEU A 74 -12.29 30.68 11.50
N SER A 75 -11.10 31.12 11.11
CA SER A 75 -10.04 31.61 12.01
C SER A 75 -9.11 32.55 11.24
N ALA A 76 -7.93 32.91 11.77
CA ALA A 76 -6.93 33.71 11.06
C ALA A 76 -6.40 33.00 9.80
N THR A 77 -6.12 31.70 9.88
CA THR A 77 -5.50 30.94 8.77
C THR A 77 -6.43 29.87 8.18
N LYS A 78 -7.42 29.36 8.93
CA LYS A 78 -8.33 28.31 8.48
C LYS A 78 -9.32 28.88 7.45
N ARG A 79 -9.17 28.48 6.18
CA ARG A 79 -10.00 28.88 5.02
C ARG A 79 -10.52 27.69 4.24
N TRP A 80 -10.24 26.49 4.73
CA TRP A 80 -10.57 25.22 4.08
C TRP A 80 -11.35 24.38 5.08
N LYS A 81 -12.29 23.58 4.60
CA LYS A 81 -12.94 22.54 5.40
C LYS A 81 -12.69 21.16 4.80
N LEU A 82 -12.63 20.16 5.67
CA LEU A 82 -12.61 18.76 5.27
C LEU A 82 -13.97 18.40 4.66
N VAL A 83 -13.96 17.75 3.50
CA VAL A 83 -15.17 17.28 2.82
C VAL A 83 -15.29 15.77 2.95
N GLN A 84 -14.20 15.08 2.64
CA GLN A 84 -14.16 13.63 2.56
C GLN A 84 -12.73 13.15 2.77
N VAL A 85 -12.57 12.06 3.52
CA VAL A 85 -11.34 11.26 3.52
C VAL A 85 -11.42 10.33 2.31
N VAL A 86 -10.55 10.54 1.33
CA VAL A 86 -10.52 9.77 0.07
C VAL A 86 -9.87 8.41 0.31
N GLN A 87 -8.80 8.40 1.11
CA GLN A 87 -8.05 7.18 1.42
C GLN A 87 -7.48 7.26 2.81
N ARG A 88 -7.79 6.25 3.63
CA ARG A 88 -7.20 6.08 4.96
C ARG A 88 -5.82 5.44 4.82
N ALA A 89 -4.87 5.86 5.65
CA ALA A 89 -3.49 5.41 5.59
C ALA A 89 -3.33 3.88 5.67
N GLY A 90 -4.26 3.17 6.32
CA GLY A 90 -4.26 1.71 6.46
C GLY A 90 -5.08 0.92 5.43
N GLU A 91 -5.86 1.59 4.58
CA GLU A 91 -6.71 0.93 3.55
C GLU A 91 -6.04 0.90 2.17
N HIS A 92 -4.81 1.40 2.05
CA HIS A 92 -3.96 0.99 0.95
C HIS A 92 -3.79 -0.52 1.06
N GLY A 93 -4.38 -1.26 0.12
CA GLY A 93 -4.34 -2.72 0.06
C GLY A 93 -2.98 -3.21 0.52
N ASN A 94 -3.00 -4.07 1.54
CA ASN A 94 -1.79 -4.75 1.98
C ASN A 94 -1.15 -5.33 0.72
N PRO A 95 0.13 -5.05 0.41
CA PRO A 95 0.75 -5.63 -0.78
C PRO A 95 0.65 -7.17 -0.79
N ALA A 96 0.39 -7.80 0.36
CA ALA A 96 0.17 -9.23 0.46
C ALA A 96 -1.10 -9.75 -0.27
N ASP A 97 -2.14 -8.94 -0.47
CA ASP A 97 -3.38 -9.40 -1.14
C ASP A 97 -3.25 -9.43 -2.67
N ILE A 98 -2.18 -8.86 -3.24
CA ILE A 98 -1.90 -8.85 -4.68
C ILE A 98 -1.02 -10.05 -5.08
N VAL A 99 -0.41 -10.76 -4.12
CA VAL A 99 0.57 -11.84 -4.37
C VAL A 99 -0.09 -13.23 -4.42
N VAL A 100 -1.41 -13.34 -4.29
CA VAL A 100 -2.10 -14.64 -4.22
C VAL A 100 -2.27 -15.32 -5.61
N ASP A 101 -2.08 -14.58 -6.71
CA ASP A 101 -2.25 -15.07 -8.09
C ASP A 101 -0.92 -15.38 -8.84
N GLU A 102 0.24 -15.23 -8.18
CA GLU A 102 1.54 -15.49 -8.83
C GLU A 102 1.79 -17.00 -9.00
N ALA A 103 1.35 -17.84 -8.05
CA ALA A 103 1.57 -19.29 -8.09
C ALA A 103 0.83 -20.01 -9.23
N GLU A 104 -0.38 -19.55 -9.63
CA GLU A 104 -1.11 -20.14 -10.76
C GLU A 104 -0.56 -19.67 -12.12
N THR A 105 0.02 -18.47 -12.16
CA THR A 105 0.57 -17.90 -13.41
C THR A 105 1.95 -18.50 -13.71
N ASP A 106 2.79 -18.75 -12.70
CA ASP A 106 4.13 -19.34 -12.88
C ASP A 106 4.09 -20.78 -13.43
N GLU A 107 3.12 -21.60 -13.02
CA GLU A 107 2.96 -22.97 -13.54
C GLU A 107 2.61 -23.00 -15.04
N ALA A 108 1.81 -22.04 -15.51
CA ALA A 108 1.43 -21.95 -16.92
C ALA A 108 2.61 -21.53 -17.83
N ILE A 109 3.48 -20.65 -17.34
CA ILE A 109 4.64 -20.16 -18.11
C ILE A 109 5.71 -21.27 -18.20
N HIS A 110 5.90 -22.05 -17.13
CA HIS A 110 6.83 -23.19 -17.10
C HIS A 110 6.41 -24.34 -18.02
N SER A 111 5.10 -24.60 -18.15
CA SER A 111 4.54 -25.61 -19.08
C SER A 111 4.77 -25.23 -20.55
N ALA A 112 4.71 -23.94 -20.89
CA ALA A 112 4.83 -23.45 -22.26
C ALA A 112 6.28 -23.36 -22.79
N ALA A 113 7.28 -23.22 -21.91
CA ALA A 113 8.66 -23.01 -22.33
C ALA A 113 9.41 -24.30 -22.74
N HIS A 114 8.91 -25.49 -22.36
CA HIS A 114 9.49 -26.78 -22.74
C HIS A 114 8.42 -27.83 -23.06
N PRO A 115 7.88 -27.87 -24.29
CA PRO A 115 6.90 -28.88 -24.70
C PRO A 115 7.56 -30.25 -24.99
N GLY A 116 8.29 -30.80 -24.02
CA GLY A 116 9.03 -32.05 -24.22
C GLY A 116 9.77 -32.66 -23.03
N ARG A 117 9.63 -32.13 -21.80
CA ARG A 117 10.22 -32.78 -20.61
C ARG A 117 9.15 -33.41 -19.73
N THR A 118 8.34 -34.28 -20.33
CA THR A 118 7.57 -35.28 -19.58
C THR A 118 8.57 -36.28 -18.98
N THR A 119 8.51 -36.48 -17.66
CA THR A 119 9.04 -37.60 -16.87
C THR A 119 9.84 -38.64 -17.69
N ALA A 120 11.12 -38.33 -17.95
CA ALA A 120 12.11 -39.28 -18.46
C ALA A 120 13.22 -39.50 -17.43
N GLU A 121 12.89 -39.29 -16.14
CA GLU A 121 13.75 -39.61 -15.00
C GLU A 121 13.02 -40.58 -14.05
N GLU A 122 12.29 -41.52 -14.64
CA GLU A 122 11.68 -42.66 -13.94
C GLU A 122 11.99 -44.00 -14.66
N ALA A 123 13.06 -44.02 -15.48
CA ALA A 123 13.51 -45.23 -16.19
C ALA A 123 14.98 -45.62 -15.90
N ASP A 124 15.72 -44.86 -15.10
CA ASP A 124 17.11 -45.21 -14.70
C ASP A 124 17.22 -45.74 -13.26
N ARG A 125 16.09 -45.92 -12.55
CA ARG A 125 16.07 -46.54 -11.19
C ARG A 125 15.81 -48.06 -11.22
N ALA A 126 15.93 -48.71 -12.38
CA ALA A 126 15.70 -50.15 -12.52
C ALA A 126 16.87 -50.87 -13.19
N ASP A 127 18.12 -50.63 -12.73
CA ASP A 127 19.25 -51.53 -13.01
C ASP A 127 20.35 -51.44 -11.92
N ALA A 128 19.98 -51.56 -10.65
CA ALA A 128 20.96 -51.72 -9.56
C ALA A 128 20.36 -52.52 -8.40
N LEU A 129 20.11 -53.81 -8.64
CA LEU A 129 19.99 -54.84 -7.62
C LEU A 129 20.94 -55.98 -8.01
N ASP A 130 22.21 -55.86 -7.65
CA ASP A 130 23.08 -56.97 -7.19
C ASP A 130 24.44 -56.39 -6.76
N ASP A 131 24.63 -56.17 -5.46
CA ASP A 131 25.80 -56.71 -4.76
C ASP A 131 25.55 -56.61 -3.25
N ALA A 132 25.35 -57.78 -2.65
CA ALA A 132 25.26 -57.94 -1.21
C ALA A 132 26.65 -57.72 -0.59
N GLY A 133 26.74 -56.75 0.32
CA GLY A 133 27.93 -56.49 1.11
C GLY A 133 27.58 -56.13 2.55
N THR A 134 27.33 -57.15 3.35
CA THR A 134 27.31 -57.12 4.83
C THR A 134 28.58 -56.45 5.38
N ASP A 135 28.42 -55.47 6.27
CA ASP A 135 29.03 -55.50 7.63
C ASP A 135 28.41 -54.39 8.50
N GLU A 136 27.64 -54.80 9.51
CA GLU A 136 27.47 -53.98 10.71
C GLU A 136 28.80 -53.96 11.47
N PRO A 137 29.15 -52.81 12.07
CA PRO A 137 29.49 -52.96 13.48
C PRO A 137 28.80 -51.94 14.40
N ALA A 138 28.36 -52.51 15.51
CA ALA A 138 27.86 -51.91 16.72
C ALA A 138 28.86 -50.96 17.41
N GLY A 139 28.31 -50.07 18.24
CA GLY A 139 29.02 -49.27 19.25
C GLY A 139 28.20 -48.02 19.56
N ASP A 140 27.18 -48.12 20.42
CA ASP A 140 27.26 -47.88 21.88
C ASP A 140 28.17 -46.72 22.28
N ALA A 141 27.57 -45.61 22.71
CA ALA A 141 27.92 -44.93 23.95
C ALA A 141 26.96 -43.75 24.19
N SER A 142 26.09 -43.96 25.17
CA SER A 142 25.52 -42.94 26.04
C SER A 142 26.47 -41.77 26.34
N ARG A 143 25.96 -40.53 26.32
CA ARG A 143 26.36 -39.53 27.31
C ARG A 143 25.15 -38.75 27.80
N ALA A 144 24.87 -38.95 29.07
CA ALA A 144 23.85 -38.33 29.88
C ALA A 144 24.24 -36.91 30.34
N GLU A 145 23.19 -36.14 30.65
CA GLU A 145 22.96 -35.26 31.81
C GLU A 145 23.82 -34.04 32.17
N GLU A 146 23.06 -33.00 32.58
CA GLU A 146 23.31 -31.98 33.61
C GLU A 146 24.49 -31.00 33.43
N ALA A 147 24.39 -29.71 33.77
CA ALA A 147 23.68 -29.15 34.91
C ALA A 147 23.22 -27.69 34.70
N SER A 148 22.17 -27.39 35.45
CA SER A 148 21.67 -26.09 35.87
C SER A 148 22.72 -25.27 36.63
N ALA A 149 22.68 -23.94 36.48
CA ALA A 149 23.01 -22.94 37.50
C ALA A 149 22.34 -21.60 37.16
#